data_AF-A0A4Q7P8H0-F1
#
_entry.id   AF-A0A4Q7P8H0-F1
#
_cell.length_a   1.000
_cell.length_b   1.000
_cell.length_c   1.000
_cell.angle_alpha   90.00
_cell.angle_beta   90.00
_cell.angle_gamma   90.00
#
_symmetry.space_group_name_H-M   'P 1'
#
loop_
_entity.id
_entity.type
_entity.pdbx_description
1 polymer ?
#
loop_
_entity_poly.entity_id
_entity_poly.type
_entity_poly.pdbx_seq_one_letter_code
_entity_poly.pdbx_strand_id
1 'polypeptide(L)'
;MRYFLLVLIFLANSLNPLFSQDQLSGYNRAKTLMGYGNYADAMNLLRPYMDAQKFGNLSQYATYHFAKSAYHQGQYLLVESVLKDLANQETWGNKDKAKYLLALAYFQEGRNIDALELITKITEPSVKEQAENASYNFLKNASVGFLMGNIRKYNENKGFMLALKEQIEKQTVLSTDERAIYNQIRTMDFGNKGVESINKNSQVLDVAVVLPFNYSGGKGVQNLAPNNFVFELYQGIQFAAEELNRQGMKVNLKSFDSERNLSKLSSILEDPFLKQADIIIGPIYPDEVEMVMGFSERNSIPFINPLSNVDEKYEGLNFAYLFRPSISALSEGMIEFARKNIVGRRLAIGYSNTTRDELLAKSIAEKAQRFGYSIVRNDQINGRSIQDFMERIQLKNGDQANADLVIILSDDPNVAAPAFGFMESQNVRKPVLVMDSWLFFNFANYEMLEEQNFHFVSNNTVQFDKSGLERFREDFYSKYINYPSFNAHLGYELMYWVSQNIGPRMGFNLRENLNRNGFQNGKITHGFDFRNSNSNRFVPVLKLENGMLLYK
;
A
#
# COMPACT_ATOMS: atom_id res chain seq x y z
N MET A 1 33.46 71.98 -47.33
CA MET A 1 33.99 70.62 -47.04
C MET A 1 34.24 70.38 -45.54
N ARG A 2 33.39 70.92 -44.64
CA ARG A 2 33.58 70.87 -43.17
C ARG A 2 32.54 70.03 -42.42
N TYR A 3 31.55 69.47 -43.13
CA TYR A 3 30.52 68.60 -42.54
C TYR A 3 30.76 67.10 -42.76
N PHE A 4 31.80 66.72 -43.52
CA PHE A 4 32.11 65.31 -43.76
C PHE A 4 33.08 64.71 -42.73
N LEU A 5 33.75 65.55 -41.93
CA LEU A 5 34.73 65.08 -40.93
C LEU A 5 34.13 64.85 -39.53
N LEU A 6 32.95 65.41 -39.24
CA LEU A 6 32.28 65.27 -37.94
C LEU A 6 31.46 63.99 -37.80
N VAL A 7 31.11 63.34 -38.92
CA VAL A 7 30.41 62.03 -38.91
C VAL A 7 31.40 60.88 -38.67
N LEU A 8 32.69 61.06 -38.97
CA LEU A 8 33.72 60.04 -38.76
C LEU A 8 34.25 59.96 -37.31
N ILE A 9 34.04 60.98 -36.49
CA ILE A 9 34.48 60.96 -35.06
C ILE A 9 33.38 60.42 -34.13
N PHE A 10 32.11 60.44 -34.57
CA PHE A 10 31.00 59.81 -33.82
C PHE A 10 30.84 58.31 -34.11
N LEU A 11 31.42 57.80 -35.20
CA LEU A 11 31.41 56.37 -35.55
C LEU A 11 32.59 55.57 -34.97
N ALA A 12 33.58 56.24 -34.36
CA ALA A 12 34.74 55.57 -33.74
C ALA A 12 34.56 55.29 -32.24
N ASN A 13 33.48 55.77 -31.60
CA ASN A 13 33.22 55.57 -30.16
C ASN A 13 32.07 54.58 -29.84
N SER A 14 31.50 53.92 -30.86
CA SER A 14 30.43 52.93 -30.67
C SER A 14 30.90 51.47 -30.77
N LEU A 15 32.22 51.23 -30.80
CA LEU A 15 32.81 49.89 -30.66
C LEU A 15 33.43 49.72 -29.28
N ASN A 16 32.64 49.96 -28.23
CA ASN A 16 32.83 49.17 -27.01
C ASN A 16 32.19 47.82 -27.30
N PRO A 17 32.95 46.73 -27.42
CA PRO A 17 32.30 45.44 -27.48
C PRO A 17 31.52 45.26 -26.17
N LEU A 18 30.21 45.03 -26.32
CA LEU A 18 29.31 44.55 -25.27
C LEU A 18 29.77 43.14 -24.83
N PHE A 19 30.94 43.02 -24.21
CA PHE A 19 31.39 41.83 -23.51
C PHE A 19 30.97 41.93 -22.03
N SER A 20 29.67 41.84 -21.75
CA SER A 20 29.22 41.64 -20.37
C SER A 20 28.08 40.63 -20.20
N GLN A 21 27.58 40.03 -21.29
CA GLN A 21 26.50 39.04 -21.21
C GLN A 21 26.96 37.56 -21.27
N ASP A 22 28.21 37.26 -21.63
CA ASP A 22 28.65 35.87 -21.87
C ASP A 22 29.52 35.25 -20.76
N GLN A 23 29.97 36.02 -19.75
CA GLN A 23 30.86 35.47 -18.71
C GLN A 23 30.20 34.37 -17.86
N LEU A 24 28.88 34.36 -17.72
CA LEU A 24 28.14 33.39 -16.87
C LEU A 24 27.42 32.29 -17.67
N SER A 25 27.53 32.28 -19.01
CA SER A 25 26.81 31.32 -19.86
C SER A 25 27.21 29.87 -19.53
N GLY A 26 28.50 29.61 -19.33
CA GLY A 26 29.04 28.31 -18.92
C GLY A 26 28.56 27.86 -17.54
N TYR A 27 28.54 28.76 -16.57
CA TYR A 27 28.05 28.48 -15.22
C TYR A 27 26.54 28.15 -15.22
N ASN A 28 25.73 28.94 -15.92
CA ASN A 28 24.29 28.68 -16.05
C ASN A 28 24.02 27.37 -16.80
N ARG A 29 24.78 27.09 -17.87
CA ARG A 29 24.69 25.83 -18.60
C ARG A 29 25.02 24.64 -17.69
N ALA A 30 26.04 24.75 -16.84
CA ALA A 30 26.37 23.72 -15.88
C ALA A 30 25.22 23.44 -14.90
N LYS A 31 24.59 24.48 -14.36
CA LYS A 31 23.40 24.33 -13.49
C LYS A 31 22.25 23.60 -14.21
N THR A 32 22.00 23.93 -15.47
CA THR A 32 21.00 23.23 -16.29
C THR A 32 21.35 21.75 -16.49
N LEU A 33 22.62 21.44 -16.76
CA LEU A 33 23.08 20.05 -16.91
C LEU A 33 22.95 19.25 -15.61
N MET A 34 23.23 19.86 -14.45
CA MET A 34 22.97 19.23 -13.15
C MET A 34 21.49 18.89 -12.97
N GLY A 35 20.58 19.76 -13.43
CA GLY A 35 19.13 19.51 -13.41
C GLY A 35 18.71 18.33 -14.29
N TYR A 36 19.45 18.04 -15.35
CA TYR A 36 19.24 16.88 -16.23
C TYR A 36 20.05 15.63 -15.81
N GLY A 37 20.77 15.67 -14.67
CA GLY A 37 21.59 14.56 -14.20
C GLY A 37 22.91 14.36 -14.95
N ASN A 38 23.31 15.30 -15.82
CA ASN A 38 24.59 15.24 -16.52
C ASN A 38 25.71 15.91 -15.71
N TYR A 39 26.17 15.21 -14.68
CA TYR A 39 27.10 15.75 -13.69
C TYR A 39 28.55 15.86 -14.19
N ALA A 40 29.01 14.94 -15.05
CA ALA A 40 30.36 14.98 -15.60
C ALA A 40 30.59 16.25 -16.44
N ASP A 41 29.66 16.56 -17.34
CA ASP A 41 29.76 17.76 -18.18
C ASP A 41 29.57 19.04 -17.36
N ALA A 42 28.68 19.01 -16.36
CA ALA A 42 28.54 20.12 -15.43
C ALA A 42 29.86 20.42 -14.68
N MET A 43 30.57 19.39 -14.20
CA MET A 43 31.87 19.56 -13.54
C MET A 43 32.91 20.20 -14.46
N ASN A 44 32.97 19.77 -15.73
CA ASN A 44 33.89 20.34 -16.72
C ASN A 44 33.61 21.83 -16.94
N LEU A 45 32.33 22.21 -17.06
CA LEU A 45 31.93 23.60 -17.23
C LEU A 45 32.13 24.45 -15.97
N LEU A 46 32.02 23.88 -14.77
CA LEU A 46 32.18 24.60 -13.50
C LEU A 46 33.65 24.87 -13.14
N ARG A 47 34.58 24.03 -13.60
CA ARG A 47 35.99 24.07 -13.20
C ARG A 47 36.64 25.45 -13.36
N PRO A 48 36.47 26.20 -14.47
CA PRO A 48 37.06 27.54 -14.60
C PRO A 48 36.52 28.54 -13.58
N TYR A 49 35.25 28.39 -13.18
CA TYR A 49 34.56 29.31 -12.29
C TYR A 49 34.96 29.18 -10.82
N MET A 50 35.66 28.10 -10.45
CA MET A 50 36.15 27.87 -9.09
C MET A 50 37.36 28.77 -8.72
N ASP A 51 37.92 29.50 -9.69
CA ASP A 51 39.03 30.42 -9.45
C ASP A 51 38.56 31.70 -8.73
N ALA A 52 38.89 31.80 -7.43
CA ALA A 52 38.51 32.92 -6.58
C ALA A 52 39.13 34.26 -7.02
N GLN A 53 40.30 34.26 -7.66
CA GLN A 53 40.93 35.49 -8.15
C GLN A 53 40.15 36.08 -9.33
N LYS A 54 39.55 35.22 -10.15
CA LYS A 54 38.78 35.63 -11.33
C LYS A 54 37.32 35.92 -11.03
N PHE A 55 36.71 35.15 -10.12
CA PHE A 55 35.25 35.15 -9.96
C PHE A 55 34.78 35.56 -8.56
N GLY A 56 35.68 35.86 -7.62
CA GLY A 56 35.34 36.34 -6.28
C GLY A 56 34.33 35.42 -5.58
N ASN A 57 33.23 35.98 -5.07
CA ASN A 57 32.19 35.20 -4.37
C ASN A 57 31.54 34.12 -5.23
N LEU A 58 31.48 34.28 -6.56
CA LEU A 58 30.89 33.26 -7.45
C LEU A 58 31.68 31.95 -7.39
N SER A 59 33.00 32.01 -7.13
CA SER A 59 33.83 30.81 -7.05
C SER A 59 33.37 29.87 -5.94
N GLN A 60 32.86 30.41 -4.82
CA GLN A 60 32.32 29.63 -3.72
C GLN A 60 31.09 28.81 -4.17
N TYR A 61 30.18 29.44 -4.91
CA TYR A 61 29.01 28.76 -5.47
C TYR A 61 29.40 27.75 -6.56
N ALA A 62 30.37 28.08 -7.41
CA ALA A 62 30.89 27.17 -8.42
C ALA A 62 31.53 25.93 -7.78
N THR A 63 32.35 26.12 -6.74
CA THR A 63 32.97 25.05 -5.95
C THR A 63 31.91 24.15 -5.30
N TYR A 64 30.86 24.73 -4.71
CA TYR A 64 29.76 23.95 -4.16
C TYR A 64 29.01 23.13 -5.22
N HIS A 65 28.67 23.72 -6.37
CA HIS A 65 28.01 22.99 -7.46
C HIS A 65 28.90 21.91 -8.08
N PHE A 66 30.20 22.18 -8.17
CA PHE A 66 31.19 21.21 -8.62
C PHE A 66 31.25 20.03 -7.65
N ALA A 67 31.37 20.30 -6.35
CA ALA A 67 31.34 19.28 -5.30
C ALA A 67 30.04 18.48 -5.32
N LYS A 68 28.89 19.13 -5.50
CA LYS A 68 27.60 18.43 -5.60
C LYS A 68 27.57 17.48 -6.79
N SER A 69 28.09 17.90 -7.93
CA SER A 69 28.19 17.06 -9.13
C SER A 69 29.17 15.89 -8.90
N ALA A 70 30.31 16.15 -8.26
CA ALA A 70 31.28 15.11 -7.88
C ALA A 70 30.68 14.06 -6.94
N TYR A 71 29.84 14.48 -5.98
CA TYR A 71 29.11 13.58 -5.09
C TYR A 71 28.19 12.63 -5.88
N HIS A 72 27.41 13.15 -6.82
CA HIS A 72 26.53 12.33 -7.66
C HIS A 72 27.29 11.37 -8.60
N GLN A 73 28.55 11.67 -8.91
CA GLN A 73 29.45 10.80 -9.66
C GLN A 73 30.19 9.79 -8.78
N GLY A 74 29.91 9.72 -7.47
CA GLY A 74 30.58 8.83 -6.53
C GLY A 74 32.03 9.24 -6.21
N GLN A 75 32.43 10.48 -6.49
CA GLN A 75 33.81 10.97 -6.31
C GLN A 75 33.98 11.64 -4.94
N TYR A 76 33.76 10.90 -3.85
CA TYR A 76 33.64 11.45 -2.49
C TYR A 76 34.94 12.09 -1.96
N LEU A 77 36.10 11.51 -2.28
CA LEU A 77 37.40 12.12 -1.95
C LEU A 77 37.61 13.47 -2.66
N LEU A 78 37.08 13.62 -3.88
CA LEU A 78 37.11 14.89 -4.60
C LEU A 78 36.16 15.91 -3.96
N VAL A 79 34.99 15.48 -3.47
CA VAL A 79 34.09 16.33 -2.69
C VAL A 79 34.82 16.90 -1.49
N GLU A 80 35.52 16.05 -0.72
CA GLU A 80 36.31 16.51 0.42
C GLU A 80 37.39 17.52 0.00
N SER A 81 38.19 17.20 -1.02
CA SER A 81 39.33 18.04 -1.39
C SER A 81 38.94 19.44 -1.83
N VAL A 82 37.77 19.63 -2.45
CA VAL A 82 37.32 20.95 -2.91
C VAL A 82 36.42 21.67 -1.92
N LEU A 83 35.72 20.95 -1.04
CA LEU A 83 34.66 21.52 -0.20
C LEU A 83 35.10 21.76 1.25
N LYS A 84 36.17 21.10 1.72
CA LYS A 84 36.62 21.17 3.11
C LYS A 84 36.93 22.59 3.59
N ASP A 85 37.65 23.37 2.78
CA ASP A 85 37.99 24.75 3.13
C ASP A 85 36.75 25.65 3.09
N LEU A 86 35.90 25.47 2.08
CA LEU A 86 34.66 26.24 1.91
C LEU A 86 33.65 25.96 3.04
N ALA A 87 33.56 24.73 3.52
CA ALA A 87 32.68 24.34 4.63
C ALA A 87 33.08 24.99 5.97
N ASN A 88 34.35 25.37 6.12
CA ASN A 88 34.88 26.06 7.30
C ASN A 88 34.87 27.59 7.15
N GLN A 89 34.45 28.12 6.00
CA GLN A 89 34.46 29.56 5.75
C GLN A 89 33.24 30.24 6.38
N GLU A 90 33.44 30.89 7.53
CA GLU A 90 32.36 31.52 8.31
C GLU A 90 31.59 32.63 7.56
N THR A 91 32.24 33.30 6.61
CA THR A 91 31.69 34.42 5.85
C THR A 91 30.75 34.02 4.72
N TRP A 92 30.68 32.72 4.37
CA TRP A 92 29.85 32.27 3.25
C TRP A 92 28.46 31.82 3.72
N GLY A 93 27.41 32.41 3.15
CA GLY A 93 26.03 32.19 3.59
C GLY A 93 25.50 30.75 3.40
N ASN A 94 26.19 29.89 2.65
CA ASN A 94 25.81 28.48 2.44
C ASN A 94 26.78 27.50 3.09
N LYS A 95 27.61 27.94 4.05
CA LYS A 95 28.59 27.07 4.74
C LYS A 95 27.97 25.81 5.32
N ASP A 96 26.75 25.91 5.87
CA ASP A 96 26.05 24.76 6.46
C ASP A 96 25.61 23.75 5.39
N LYS A 97 25.25 24.20 4.19
CA LYS A 97 24.99 23.31 3.04
C LYS A 97 26.26 22.63 2.54
N ALA A 98 27.41 23.30 2.62
CA ALA A 98 28.70 22.66 2.33
C ALA A 98 29.09 21.63 3.39
N LYS A 99 28.91 21.95 4.69
CA LYS A 99 29.09 20.98 5.78
C LYS A 99 28.22 19.75 5.59
N TYR A 100 26.94 19.95 5.25
CA TYR A 100 26.03 18.84 4.98
C TYR A 100 26.50 17.97 3.81
N LEU A 101 26.83 18.56 2.66
CA LEU A 101 27.32 17.81 1.50
C LEU A 101 28.63 17.07 1.79
N LEU A 102 29.53 17.67 2.56
CA LEU A 102 30.77 17.03 3.01
C LEU A 102 30.47 15.87 3.99
N ALA A 103 29.51 16.02 4.89
CA ALA A 103 29.09 14.95 5.79
C ALA A 103 28.49 13.76 5.01
N LEU A 104 27.70 14.03 3.96
CA LEU A 104 27.22 12.99 3.05
C LEU A 104 28.37 12.24 2.38
N ALA A 105 29.42 12.93 1.95
CA ALA A 105 30.61 12.29 1.38
C ALA A 105 31.33 11.41 2.41
N TYR A 106 31.47 11.89 3.66
CA TYR A 106 32.04 11.08 4.76
C TYR A 106 31.23 9.83 5.07
N PHE A 107 29.89 9.92 5.08
CA PHE A 107 29.05 8.73 5.25
C PHE A 107 29.24 7.70 4.14
N GLN A 108 29.34 8.14 2.88
CA GLN A 108 29.57 7.24 1.75
C GLN A 108 30.93 6.53 1.80
N GLU A 109 31.95 7.20 2.35
CA GLU A 109 33.27 6.62 2.61
C GLU A 109 33.32 5.75 3.89
N GLY A 110 32.18 5.53 4.57
CA GLY A 110 32.11 4.79 5.83
C GLY A 110 32.70 5.53 7.04
N ARG A 111 33.07 6.80 6.88
CA ARG A 111 33.64 7.68 7.93
C ARG A 111 32.53 8.31 8.78
N ASN A 112 31.74 7.45 9.43
CA ASN A 112 30.54 7.84 10.18
C ASN A 112 30.81 8.88 11.27
N ILE A 113 31.94 8.78 11.98
CA ILE A 113 32.30 9.71 13.07
C ILE A 113 32.58 11.10 12.51
N ASP A 114 33.31 11.19 11.39
CA ASP A 114 33.63 12.49 10.76
C ASP A 114 32.37 13.16 10.22
N ALA A 115 31.45 12.39 9.66
CA ALA A 115 30.15 12.87 9.22
C ALA A 115 29.35 13.44 10.40
N LEU A 116 29.20 12.68 11.48
CA LEU A 116 28.45 13.12 12.67
C LEU A 116 29.07 14.36 13.33
N GLU A 117 30.39 14.41 13.45
CA GLU A 117 31.12 15.57 13.99
C GLU A 117 30.91 16.83 13.14
N LEU A 118 30.74 16.69 11.83
CA LEU A 118 30.47 17.82 10.97
C LEU A 118 29.02 18.30 11.10
N ILE A 119 28.09 17.37 11.32
CA ILE A 119 26.67 17.65 11.50
C ILE A 119 26.38 18.42 12.79
N THR A 120 27.13 18.17 13.87
CA THR A 120 26.99 18.95 15.12
C THR A 120 27.31 20.44 14.93
N LYS A 121 28.05 20.80 13.87
CA LYS A 121 28.44 22.17 13.53
C LYS A 121 27.47 22.88 12.59
N ILE A 122 26.36 22.23 12.22
CA ILE A 122 25.31 22.80 11.37
C ILE A 122 24.30 23.54 12.25
N THR A 123 24.05 24.80 11.92
CA THR A 123 23.23 25.73 12.71
C THR A 123 21.95 26.14 11.99
N GLU A 124 21.95 26.17 10.65
CA GLU A 124 20.77 26.46 9.83
C GLU A 124 19.69 25.37 10.05
N PRO A 125 18.51 25.69 10.62
CA PRO A 125 17.55 24.67 11.06
C PRO A 125 17.12 23.69 9.97
N SER A 126 16.84 24.19 8.76
CA SER A 126 16.44 23.38 7.60
C SER A 126 17.53 22.41 7.15
N VAL A 127 18.79 22.84 7.20
CA VAL A 127 19.94 22.00 6.83
C VAL A 127 20.29 21.03 7.95
N LYS A 128 20.13 21.44 9.22
CA LYS A 128 20.31 20.58 10.39
C LYS A 128 19.35 19.40 10.35
N GLU A 129 18.07 19.65 10.05
CA GLU A 129 17.07 18.59 9.88
C GLU A 129 17.44 17.61 8.76
N GLN A 130 17.85 18.11 7.59
CA GLN A 130 18.33 17.26 6.48
C GLN A 130 19.53 16.40 6.88
N ALA A 131 20.46 16.98 7.65
CA ALA A 131 21.65 16.31 8.12
C ALA A 131 21.35 15.24 9.19
N GLU A 132 20.44 15.51 10.12
CA GLU A 132 19.95 14.51 11.07
C GLU A 132 19.25 13.35 10.33
N ASN A 133 18.42 13.64 9.32
CA ASN A 133 17.80 12.61 8.48
C ASN A 133 18.84 11.75 7.74
N ALA A 134 19.92 12.36 7.22
CA ALA A 134 21.04 11.60 6.66
C ALA A 134 21.70 10.71 7.72
N SER A 135 21.89 11.23 8.94
CA SER A 135 22.44 10.45 10.07
C SER A 135 21.62 9.17 10.31
N TYR A 136 20.28 9.27 10.33
CA TYR A 136 19.42 8.08 10.40
C TYR A 136 19.63 7.13 9.22
N ASN A 137 19.54 7.64 7.98
CA ASN A 137 19.59 6.81 6.79
C ASN A 137 20.88 5.99 6.66
N PHE A 138 22.02 6.59 7.01
CA PHE A 138 23.32 5.90 6.97
C PHE A 138 23.57 5.02 8.20
N LEU A 139 22.96 5.31 9.35
CA LEU A 139 23.24 4.60 10.61
C LEU A 139 22.13 3.62 11.04
N LYS A 140 20.99 3.55 10.34
CA LYS A 140 19.87 2.66 10.68
C LYS A 140 20.23 1.18 10.69
N ASN A 141 21.39 0.80 10.14
CA ASN A 141 21.94 -0.56 10.15
C ASN A 141 23.29 -0.66 10.89
N ALA A 142 23.73 0.41 11.56
CA ALA A 142 24.94 0.39 12.37
C ALA A 142 24.74 -0.51 13.60
N SER A 143 25.83 -1.07 14.12
CA SER A 143 25.76 -1.93 15.30
C SER A 143 25.36 -1.14 16.54
N VAL A 144 24.59 -1.77 17.44
CA VAL A 144 24.21 -1.15 18.73
C VAL A 144 25.45 -0.76 19.53
N GLY A 145 26.52 -1.56 19.49
CA GLY A 145 27.79 -1.22 20.14
C GLY A 145 28.41 0.09 19.63
N PHE A 146 28.39 0.34 18.31
CA PHE A 146 28.85 1.61 17.74
C PHE A 146 27.99 2.79 18.23
N LEU A 147 26.66 2.65 18.18
CA LEU A 147 25.73 3.71 18.55
C LEU A 147 25.80 4.03 20.05
N MET A 148 25.80 3.00 20.91
CA MET A 148 25.96 3.16 22.36
C MET A 148 27.31 3.76 22.73
N GLY A 149 28.40 3.36 22.05
CA GLY A 149 29.73 3.94 22.29
C GLY A 149 29.84 5.43 21.97
N ASN A 150 28.95 5.96 21.12
CA ASN A 150 28.98 7.35 20.65
C ASN A 150 27.82 8.21 21.15
N ILE A 151 26.88 7.66 21.93
CA ILE A 151 25.66 8.34 22.36
C ILE A 151 25.93 9.64 23.13
N ARG A 152 26.95 9.67 23.99
CA ARG A 152 27.27 10.85 24.82
C ARG A 152 27.56 12.10 23.99
N LYS A 153 28.03 11.91 22.76
CA LYS A 153 28.45 12.99 21.86
C LYS A 153 27.36 13.39 20.87
N TYR A 154 26.47 12.46 20.51
CA TYR A 154 25.48 12.66 19.43
C TYR A 154 24.03 12.47 19.89
N ASN A 155 23.77 12.52 21.20
CA ASN A 155 22.41 12.42 21.77
C ASN A 155 21.46 13.54 21.34
N GLU A 156 21.98 14.70 20.92
CA GLU A 156 21.16 15.79 20.36
C GLU A 156 20.77 15.56 18.90
N ASN A 157 21.45 14.67 18.18
CA ASN A 157 21.14 14.36 16.77
C ASN A 157 19.96 13.38 16.74
N LYS A 158 18.79 13.86 16.32
CA LYS A 158 17.56 13.07 16.32
C LYS A 158 17.65 11.83 15.45
N GLY A 159 18.26 11.92 14.27
CA GLY A 159 18.40 10.78 13.38
C GLY A 159 19.36 9.70 13.90
N PHE A 160 20.44 10.11 14.58
CA PHE A 160 21.33 9.19 15.29
C PHE A 160 20.56 8.43 16.39
N MET A 161 19.79 9.16 17.20
CA MET A 161 19.00 8.59 18.29
C MET A 161 17.89 7.67 17.80
N LEU A 162 17.28 7.98 16.65
CA LEU A 162 16.28 7.13 16.00
C LEU A 162 16.88 5.84 15.45
N ALA A 163 18.08 5.91 14.86
CA ALA A 163 18.81 4.71 14.44
C ALA A 163 19.13 3.79 15.63
N LEU A 164 19.55 4.36 16.77
CA LEU A 164 19.78 3.62 18.00
C LEU A 164 18.50 2.97 18.53
N LYS A 165 17.37 3.70 18.53
CA LYS A 165 16.06 3.17 18.92
C LYS A 165 15.71 1.91 18.14
N GLU A 166 15.74 2.00 16.80
CA GLU A 166 15.36 0.88 15.93
C GLU A 166 16.29 -0.32 16.08
N GLN A 167 17.59 -0.08 16.33
CA GLN A 167 18.55 -1.16 16.52
C GLN A 167 18.38 -1.86 17.88
N ILE A 168 18.05 -1.12 18.94
CA ILE A 168 17.68 -1.71 20.24
C ILE A 168 16.38 -2.52 20.13
N GLU A 169 15.36 -2.02 19.42
CA GLU A 169 14.06 -2.69 19.27
C GLU A 169 14.14 -4.01 18.49
N LYS A 170 15.19 -4.21 17.69
CA LYS A 170 15.45 -5.47 16.99
C LYS A 170 16.07 -6.55 17.89
N GLN A 171 16.56 -6.21 19.08
CA GLN A 171 17.19 -7.17 19.98
C GLN A 171 16.14 -7.90 20.83
N THR A 172 16.36 -9.20 21.07
CA THR A 172 15.51 -10.03 21.93
C THR A 172 15.83 -9.91 23.41
N VAL A 173 17.05 -9.48 23.76
CA VAL A 173 17.53 -9.31 25.14
C VAL A 173 18.32 -8.01 25.22
N LEU A 174 17.98 -7.16 26.20
CA LEU A 174 18.61 -5.86 26.43
C LEU A 174 19.44 -5.87 27.72
N SER A 175 20.64 -5.29 27.67
CA SER A 175 21.42 -4.94 28.86
C SER A 175 20.74 -3.85 29.70
N THR A 176 21.19 -3.68 30.94
CA THR A 176 20.70 -2.63 31.84
C THR A 176 20.87 -1.23 31.23
N ASP A 177 22.02 -0.97 30.61
CA ASP A 177 22.34 0.32 30.00
C ASP A 177 21.48 0.59 28.75
N GLU A 178 21.33 -0.39 27.86
CA GLU A 178 20.45 -0.28 26.69
C GLU A 178 18.99 -0.04 27.11
N ARG A 179 18.53 -0.69 28.18
CA ARG A 179 17.17 -0.49 28.70
C ARG A 179 16.98 0.92 29.26
N ALA A 180 17.95 1.46 29.98
CA ALA A 180 17.90 2.82 30.51
C ALA A 180 17.83 3.84 29.37
N ILE A 181 18.68 3.69 28.35
CA ILE A 181 18.68 4.53 27.16
C ILE A 181 17.39 4.39 26.37
N TYR A 182 16.89 3.18 26.16
CA TYR A 182 15.63 2.94 25.44
C TYR A 182 14.46 3.68 26.10
N ASN A 183 14.37 3.66 27.43
CA ASN A 183 13.31 4.36 28.15
C ASN A 183 13.39 5.89 27.97
N GLN A 184 14.59 6.46 27.86
CA GLN A 184 14.81 7.88 27.57
C GLN A 184 14.41 8.23 26.12
N ILE A 185 14.81 7.38 25.17
CA ILE A 185 14.58 7.56 23.74
C ILE A 185 13.10 7.37 23.38
N ARG A 186 12.38 6.47 24.05
CA ARG A 186 10.96 6.18 23.79
C ARG A 186 10.05 7.42 23.94
N THR A 187 10.45 8.36 24.80
CA THR A 187 9.72 9.62 25.03
C THR A 187 10.20 10.78 24.17
N MET A 188 11.24 10.59 23.36
CA MET A 188 11.80 11.63 22.50
C MET A 188 10.94 11.81 21.25
N ASP A 189 10.64 13.07 20.92
CA ASP A 189 9.95 13.43 19.68
C ASP A 189 10.96 13.52 18.52
N PHE A 190 10.96 12.48 17.69
CA PHE A 190 11.81 12.38 16.51
C PHE A 190 11.31 13.20 15.32
N GLY A 191 10.11 13.81 15.40
CA GLY A 191 9.44 14.36 14.23
C GLY A 191 9.02 13.24 13.27
N ASN A 192 7.87 13.38 12.64
CA ASN A 192 7.46 12.43 11.60
C ASN A 192 8.47 12.48 10.45
N LYS A 193 9.10 11.34 10.16
CA LYS A 193 10.03 11.16 9.05
C LYS A 193 9.40 11.67 7.74
N GLY A 194 10.07 12.62 7.08
CA GLY A 194 10.38 12.54 5.66
C GLY A 194 9.24 12.32 4.66
N VAL A 195 8.05 12.86 4.92
CA VAL A 195 7.29 13.52 3.85
C VAL A 195 7.62 14.99 4.03
N GLU A 196 7.80 15.76 2.96
CA GLU A 196 7.69 17.22 3.07
C GLU A 196 6.54 17.52 4.04
N SER A 197 6.71 18.42 4.99
CA SER A 197 5.59 18.99 5.74
C SER A 197 4.78 19.86 4.78
N ILE A 198 4.25 19.25 3.74
CA ILE A 198 3.01 19.65 3.13
C ILE A 198 2.03 19.58 4.29
N ASN A 199 1.43 20.73 4.59
CA ASN A 199 0.34 20.86 5.54
C ASN A 199 -0.81 19.93 5.09
N LYS A 200 -0.68 18.63 5.33
CA LYS A 200 -1.69 17.65 5.02
C LYS A 200 -2.86 17.97 5.92
N ASN A 201 -3.99 18.23 5.29
CA ASN A 201 -5.17 18.65 6.02
C ASN A 201 -5.71 17.46 6.81
N SER A 202 -5.45 17.43 8.12
CA SER A 202 -5.91 16.37 9.03
C SER A 202 -7.43 16.27 9.16
N GLN A 203 -8.19 17.17 8.52
CA GLN A 203 -9.65 17.14 8.41
C GLN A 203 -10.16 16.46 7.13
N VAL A 204 -9.27 15.98 6.26
CA VAL A 204 -9.59 15.30 5.00
C VAL A 204 -9.01 13.89 5.05
N LEU A 205 -9.77 12.92 4.56
CA LEU A 205 -9.30 11.56 4.32
C LEU A 205 -8.91 11.44 2.84
N ASP A 206 -7.61 11.34 2.56
CA ASP A 206 -7.06 11.19 1.20
C ASP A 206 -6.95 9.70 0.83
N VAL A 207 -7.76 9.27 -0.12
CA VAL A 207 -7.84 7.88 -0.59
C VAL A 207 -7.32 7.78 -2.01
N ALA A 208 -6.25 7.01 -2.20
CA ALA A 208 -5.79 6.62 -3.53
C ALA A 208 -6.42 5.30 -3.95
N VAL A 209 -6.99 5.24 -5.15
CA VAL A 209 -7.49 3.98 -5.74
C VAL A 209 -6.64 3.64 -6.94
N VAL A 210 -5.81 2.61 -6.83
CA VAL A 210 -4.96 2.13 -7.92
C VAL A 210 -5.59 0.86 -8.46
N LEU A 211 -6.22 0.93 -9.63
CA LEU A 211 -6.88 -0.20 -10.26
C LEU A 211 -6.55 -0.28 -11.75
N PRO A 212 -6.50 -1.49 -12.32
CA PRO A 212 -6.23 -1.70 -13.75
C PRO A 212 -7.53 -1.52 -14.53
N PHE A 213 -7.92 -0.27 -14.73
CA PHE A 213 -9.11 0.07 -15.52
C PHE A 213 -8.95 -0.32 -16.99
N ASN A 214 -7.70 -0.57 -17.45
CA ASN A 214 -7.34 -0.99 -18.81
C ASN A 214 -7.94 -0.04 -19.85
N TYR A 215 -7.77 1.26 -19.59
CA TYR A 215 -8.37 2.31 -20.38
C TYR A 215 -7.57 2.55 -21.66
N SER A 216 -7.98 1.92 -22.77
CA SER A 216 -7.47 2.26 -24.10
C SER A 216 -8.06 3.58 -24.62
N GLY A 217 -7.56 4.71 -24.11
CA GLY A 217 -7.41 5.95 -24.89
C GLY A 217 -8.66 6.80 -25.21
N GLY A 218 -9.59 7.02 -24.28
CA GLY A 218 -10.62 8.07 -24.39
C GLY A 218 -10.37 9.28 -23.48
N LYS A 219 -11.29 10.24 -23.37
CA LYS A 219 -11.41 11.10 -22.17
C LYS A 219 -12.73 10.73 -21.49
N GLY A 220 -12.68 10.32 -20.22
CA GLY A 220 -13.86 10.02 -19.41
C GLY A 220 -14.24 8.54 -19.32
N VAL A 221 -14.85 8.20 -18.18
CA VAL A 221 -15.21 6.85 -17.71
C VAL A 221 -16.46 6.28 -18.42
N GLN A 222 -17.03 7.02 -19.39
CA GLN A 222 -18.33 6.72 -20.00
C GLN A 222 -18.32 5.51 -20.97
N ASN A 223 -17.15 5.04 -21.39
CA ASN A 223 -17.02 4.01 -22.44
C ASN A 223 -16.54 2.64 -21.94
N LEU A 224 -16.62 2.37 -20.62
CA LEU A 224 -16.32 1.03 -20.09
C LEU A 224 -17.46 0.07 -20.42
N ALA A 225 -17.12 -1.15 -20.84
CA ALA A 225 -18.12 -2.19 -21.10
C ALA A 225 -18.94 -2.44 -19.82
N PRO A 226 -20.28 -2.54 -19.92
CA PRO A 226 -21.09 -3.11 -18.84
C PRO A 226 -20.51 -4.49 -18.47
N ASN A 227 -20.39 -4.80 -17.18
CA ASN A 227 -19.83 -6.05 -16.62
C ASN A 227 -18.30 -6.12 -16.45
N ASN A 228 -17.60 -4.98 -16.33
CA ASN A 228 -16.22 -4.97 -15.85
C ASN A 228 -16.18 -4.91 -14.32
N PHE A 229 -15.83 -6.01 -13.66
CA PHE A 229 -15.79 -6.12 -12.20
C PHE A 229 -14.90 -5.06 -11.52
N VAL A 230 -13.83 -4.60 -12.18
CA VAL A 230 -12.94 -3.53 -11.67
C VAL A 230 -13.68 -2.20 -11.64
N PHE A 231 -14.47 -1.93 -12.69
CA PHE A 231 -15.27 -0.73 -12.78
C PHE A 231 -16.43 -0.75 -11.78
N GLU A 232 -17.13 -1.88 -11.66
CA GLU A 232 -18.20 -2.06 -10.67
C GLU A 232 -17.70 -1.85 -9.24
N LEU A 233 -16.54 -2.42 -8.90
CA LEU A 233 -15.88 -2.19 -7.61
C LEU A 233 -15.64 -0.69 -7.38
N TYR A 234 -15.09 0.00 -8.39
CA TYR A 234 -14.84 1.44 -8.30
C TYR A 234 -16.12 2.26 -8.19
N GLN A 235 -17.20 1.90 -8.89
CA GLN A 235 -18.50 2.56 -8.76
C GLN A 235 -19.02 2.45 -7.33
N GLY A 236 -18.88 1.29 -6.69
CA GLY A 236 -19.19 1.10 -5.28
C GLY A 236 -18.39 2.04 -4.37
N ILE A 237 -17.07 2.08 -4.55
CA ILE A 237 -16.15 2.95 -3.78
C ILE A 237 -16.53 4.43 -3.96
N GLN A 238 -16.70 4.87 -5.21
CA GLN A 238 -17.05 6.24 -5.55
C GLN A 238 -18.41 6.63 -4.94
N PHE A 239 -19.41 5.76 -5.05
CA PHE A 239 -20.73 6.00 -4.50
C PHE A 239 -20.68 6.21 -2.98
N ALA A 240 -19.99 5.33 -2.26
CA ALA A 240 -19.80 5.47 -0.81
C ALA A 240 -19.04 6.76 -0.45
N ALA A 241 -17.99 7.12 -1.18
CA ALA A 241 -17.23 8.34 -0.95
C ALA A 241 -18.09 9.61 -1.13
N GLU A 242 -18.96 9.65 -2.14
CA GLU A 242 -19.90 10.74 -2.35
C GLU A 242 -20.96 10.81 -1.24
N GLU A 243 -21.47 9.65 -0.80
CA GLU A 243 -22.42 9.58 0.32
C GLU A 243 -21.78 10.06 1.64
N LEU A 244 -20.55 9.65 1.94
CA LEU A 244 -19.79 10.11 3.10
C LEU A 244 -19.55 11.63 3.07
N ASN A 245 -19.26 12.18 1.89
CA ASN A 245 -19.17 13.63 1.67
C ASN A 245 -20.50 14.35 1.95
N ARG A 246 -21.63 13.82 1.48
CA ARG A 246 -22.97 14.35 1.82
C ARG A 246 -23.27 14.27 3.32
N GLN A 247 -22.71 13.29 4.02
CA GLN A 247 -22.81 13.13 5.48
C GLN A 247 -21.81 14.00 6.27
N GLY A 248 -21.04 14.85 5.59
CA GLY A 248 -20.13 15.83 6.21
C GLY A 248 -18.72 15.32 6.51
N MET A 249 -18.36 14.11 6.09
CA MET A 249 -16.96 13.65 6.12
C MET A 249 -16.26 14.12 4.85
N LYS A 250 -15.09 14.76 4.97
CA LYS A 250 -14.32 15.18 3.79
C LYS A 250 -13.47 14.02 3.28
N VAL A 251 -13.94 13.36 2.22
CA VAL A 251 -13.19 12.30 1.53
C VAL A 251 -12.69 12.83 0.20
N ASN A 252 -11.37 12.79 0.00
CA ASN A 252 -10.71 13.15 -1.25
C ASN A 252 -10.22 11.88 -1.95
N LEU A 253 -10.97 11.45 -2.97
CA LEU A 253 -10.74 10.20 -3.69
C LEU A 253 -10.02 10.50 -5.02
N LYS A 254 -8.82 9.93 -5.22
CA LYS A 254 -8.09 10.02 -6.50
C LYS A 254 -7.83 8.62 -7.06
N SER A 255 -8.27 8.38 -8.29
CA SER A 255 -8.06 7.11 -9.00
C SER A 255 -6.83 7.16 -9.91
N PHE A 256 -6.13 6.04 -10.01
CA PHE A 256 -4.99 5.82 -10.90
C PHE A 256 -5.20 4.54 -11.69
N ASP A 257 -5.08 4.62 -13.02
CA ASP A 257 -5.16 3.44 -13.88
C ASP A 257 -3.79 2.78 -14.02
N SER A 258 -3.60 1.60 -13.44
CA SER A 258 -2.34 0.89 -13.52
C SER A 258 -2.12 0.19 -14.87
N GLU A 259 -3.17 -0.02 -15.67
CA GLU A 259 -3.14 -0.72 -16.97
C GLU A 259 -2.46 -2.11 -16.94
N ARG A 260 -2.35 -2.74 -15.76
CA ARG A 260 -1.55 -3.96 -15.55
C ARG A 260 -0.10 -3.80 -16.01
N ASN A 261 0.45 -2.60 -15.92
CA ASN A 261 1.77 -2.25 -16.44
C ASN A 261 2.68 -1.80 -15.30
N LEU A 262 3.71 -2.58 -15.00
CA LEU A 262 4.63 -2.32 -13.88
C LEU A 262 5.43 -1.02 -14.05
N SER A 263 5.75 -0.60 -15.28
CA SER A 263 6.43 0.68 -15.52
C SER A 263 5.52 1.87 -15.27
N LYS A 264 4.24 1.76 -15.67
CA LYS A 264 3.22 2.77 -15.37
C LYS A 264 2.95 2.83 -13.88
N LEU A 265 2.81 1.67 -13.22
CA LEU A 265 2.66 1.58 -11.78
C LEU A 265 3.82 2.25 -11.03
N SER A 266 5.06 2.01 -11.46
CA SER A 266 6.23 2.68 -10.89
C SER A 266 6.10 4.22 -10.99
N SER A 267 5.61 4.74 -12.11
CA SER A 267 5.35 6.18 -12.26
C SER A 267 4.20 6.68 -11.37
N ILE A 268 3.15 5.87 -11.17
CA ILE A 268 2.04 6.17 -10.26
C ILE A 268 2.53 6.24 -8.81
N LEU A 269 3.43 5.35 -8.40
CA LEU A 269 4.05 5.35 -7.07
C LEU A 269 4.89 6.60 -6.78
N GLU A 270 5.33 7.31 -7.83
CA GLU A 270 6.02 8.58 -7.70
C GLU A 270 5.07 9.80 -7.60
N ASP A 271 3.76 9.64 -7.84
CA ASP A 271 2.78 10.73 -7.79
C ASP A 271 2.72 11.36 -6.38
N PRO A 272 2.80 12.71 -6.26
CA PRO A 272 2.79 13.38 -4.97
C PRO A 272 1.57 13.06 -4.10
N PHE A 273 0.40 12.86 -4.72
CA PHE A 273 -0.81 12.47 -3.98
C PHE A 273 -0.64 11.08 -3.39
N LEU A 274 -0.09 10.13 -4.14
CA LEU A 274 0.05 8.75 -3.67
C LEU A 274 1.06 8.64 -2.51
N LYS A 275 2.16 9.39 -2.57
CA LYS A 275 3.16 9.51 -1.47
C LYS A 275 2.60 10.14 -0.20
N GLN A 276 1.44 10.77 -0.29
CA GLN A 276 0.78 11.45 0.82
C GLN A 276 -0.58 10.87 1.15
N ALA A 277 -1.05 9.84 0.45
CA ALA A 277 -2.37 9.27 0.70
C ALA A 277 -2.46 8.71 2.13
N ASP A 278 -3.64 8.76 2.75
CA ASP A 278 -3.88 8.07 4.03
C ASP A 278 -4.02 6.57 3.82
N ILE A 279 -4.51 6.17 2.65
CA ILE A 279 -4.76 4.78 2.32
C ILE A 279 -4.74 4.58 0.80
N ILE A 280 -4.26 3.42 0.38
CA ILE A 280 -4.26 2.97 -1.00
C ILE A 280 -5.20 1.75 -1.11
N ILE A 281 -6.18 1.82 -2.00
CA ILE A 281 -7.06 0.70 -2.35
C ILE A 281 -6.63 0.15 -3.71
N GLY A 282 -6.35 -1.14 -3.77
CA GLY A 282 -5.76 -1.76 -4.96
C GLY A 282 -4.27 -1.46 -5.11
N PRO A 283 -3.55 -2.10 -6.04
CA PRO A 283 -4.02 -2.89 -7.17
C PRO A 283 -4.49 -4.30 -6.77
N ILE A 284 -4.93 -5.07 -7.76
CA ILE A 284 -5.57 -6.38 -7.57
C ILE A 284 -4.78 -7.55 -8.17
N TYR A 285 -3.80 -7.30 -9.05
CA TYR A 285 -3.02 -8.36 -9.67
C TYR A 285 -1.71 -8.63 -8.93
N PRO A 286 -1.26 -9.90 -8.82
CA PRO A 286 -0.17 -10.29 -7.94
C PRO A 286 1.13 -9.48 -8.09
N ASP A 287 1.59 -9.25 -9.32
CA ASP A 287 2.85 -8.53 -9.57
C ASP A 287 2.77 -7.05 -9.17
N GLU A 288 1.62 -6.43 -9.43
CA GLU A 288 1.35 -5.05 -9.03
C GLU A 288 1.21 -4.93 -7.51
N VAL A 289 0.51 -5.89 -6.89
CA VAL A 289 0.30 -5.98 -5.45
C VAL A 289 1.64 -6.07 -4.72
N GLU A 290 2.58 -6.87 -5.19
CA GLU A 290 3.91 -6.97 -4.59
C GLU A 290 4.67 -5.63 -4.60
N MET A 291 4.61 -4.90 -5.73
CA MET A 291 5.23 -3.58 -5.85
C MET A 291 4.61 -2.56 -4.88
N VAL A 292 3.27 -2.54 -4.78
CA VAL A 292 2.54 -1.59 -3.90
C VAL A 292 2.69 -1.96 -2.42
N MET A 293 2.71 -3.25 -2.06
CA MET A 293 3.01 -3.67 -0.68
C MET A 293 4.38 -3.16 -0.23
N GLY A 294 5.42 -3.33 -1.07
CA GLY A 294 6.76 -2.82 -0.77
C GLY A 294 6.80 -1.30 -0.63
N PHE A 295 6.06 -0.57 -1.47
CA PHE A 295 5.91 0.88 -1.33
C PHE A 295 5.21 1.27 -0.01
N SER A 296 4.14 0.56 0.33
CA SER A 296 3.30 0.79 1.50
C SER A 296 4.07 0.64 2.81
N GLU A 297 4.87 -0.44 2.91
CA GLU A 297 5.76 -0.65 4.06
C GLU A 297 6.83 0.45 4.18
N ARG A 298 7.46 0.85 3.07
CA ARG A 298 8.51 1.88 3.08
C ARG A 298 7.99 3.26 3.46
N ASN A 299 6.77 3.58 3.06
CA ASN A 299 6.17 4.91 3.26
C ASN A 299 5.18 4.95 4.43
N SER A 300 4.93 3.82 5.11
CA SER A 300 3.94 3.73 6.19
C SER A 300 2.52 4.14 5.75
N ILE A 301 2.15 3.81 4.51
CA ILE A 301 0.83 4.08 3.94
C ILE A 301 0.08 2.75 3.85
N PRO A 302 -1.05 2.55 4.56
CA PRO A 302 -1.82 1.34 4.45
C PRO A 302 -2.31 1.07 3.02
N PHE A 303 -2.02 -0.12 2.51
CA PHE A 303 -2.54 -0.68 1.28
C PHE A 303 -3.57 -1.77 1.58
N ILE A 304 -4.71 -1.70 0.91
CA ILE A 304 -5.80 -2.67 1.01
C ILE A 304 -5.99 -3.36 -0.35
N ASN A 305 -5.81 -4.67 -0.40
CA ASN A 305 -6.29 -5.48 -1.50
C ASN A 305 -7.79 -5.75 -1.33
N PRO A 306 -8.63 -5.30 -2.26
CA PRO A 306 -10.08 -5.39 -2.10
C PRO A 306 -10.65 -6.79 -2.38
N LEU A 307 -9.96 -7.64 -3.15
CA LEU A 307 -10.54 -8.84 -3.75
C LEU A 307 -9.90 -10.17 -3.32
N SER A 308 -8.61 -10.15 -2.98
CA SER A 308 -7.84 -11.37 -2.69
C SER A 308 -8.21 -11.97 -1.33
N ASN A 309 -8.23 -13.30 -1.27
CA ASN A 309 -8.20 -14.07 -0.03
C ASN A 309 -6.80 -14.69 0.23
N VAL A 310 -5.85 -14.56 -0.71
CA VAL A 310 -4.51 -15.16 -0.60
C VAL A 310 -3.60 -14.30 0.29
N ASP A 311 -3.14 -14.88 1.39
CA ASP A 311 -2.42 -14.21 2.48
C ASP A 311 -0.93 -14.56 2.62
N GLU A 312 -0.38 -15.46 1.80
CA GLU A 312 1.02 -15.95 1.92
C GLU A 312 2.07 -14.83 1.97
N LYS A 313 1.82 -13.70 1.30
CA LYS A 313 2.74 -12.54 1.24
C LYS A 313 2.43 -11.43 2.26
N TYR A 314 1.37 -11.56 3.06
CA TYR A 314 0.91 -10.53 4.00
C TYR A 314 1.42 -10.74 5.42
N GLU A 315 1.97 -11.92 5.73
CA GLU A 315 2.51 -12.22 7.05
C GLU A 315 3.71 -11.32 7.39
N GLY A 316 3.70 -10.75 8.59
CA GLY A 316 4.77 -9.85 9.07
C GLY A 316 4.73 -8.41 8.52
N LEU A 317 3.80 -8.10 7.61
CA LEU A 317 3.62 -6.74 7.08
C LEU A 317 2.76 -5.88 8.01
N ASN A 318 3.09 -4.58 8.14
CA ASN A 318 2.37 -3.65 9.02
C ASN A 318 1.35 -2.77 8.27
N PHE A 319 1.55 -2.60 6.97
CA PHE A 319 0.84 -1.66 6.11
C PHE A 319 0.19 -2.35 4.90
N ALA A 320 0.12 -3.67 4.83
CA ALA A 320 -0.59 -4.39 3.78
C ALA A 320 -1.74 -5.23 4.34
N TYR A 321 -2.94 -5.09 3.76
CA TYR A 321 -4.16 -5.72 4.28
C TYR A 321 -4.97 -6.37 3.16
N LEU A 322 -5.71 -7.43 3.49
CA LEU A 322 -6.79 -7.98 2.70
C LEU A 322 -8.12 -7.48 3.28
N PHE A 323 -8.96 -6.85 2.46
CA PHE A 323 -10.29 -6.48 2.94
C PHE A 323 -11.17 -7.71 3.22
N ARG A 324 -10.98 -8.76 2.43
CA ARG A 324 -11.69 -10.03 2.57
C ARG A 324 -10.97 -10.96 3.55
N PRO A 325 -11.65 -11.98 4.09
CA PRO A 325 -11.01 -12.99 4.90
C PRO A 325 -9.88 -13.71 4.18
N SER A 326 -8.83 -14.07 4.90
CA SER A 326 -7.77 -14.85 4.29
C SER A 326 -8.13 -16.33 4.13
N ILE A 327 -7.33 -17.08 3.39
CA ILE A 327 -7.44 -18.55 3.31
C ILE A 327 -7.37 -19.18 4.70
N SER A 328 -6.48 -18.68 5.57
CA SER A 328 -6.39 -19.15 6.95
C SER A 328 -7.67 -18.89 7.74
N ALA A 329 -8.28 -17.70 7.60
CA ALA A 329 -9.53 -17.35 8.26
C ALA A 329 -10.73 -18.15 7.71
N LEU A 330 -10.84 -18.29 6.38
CA LEU A 330 -11.89 -19.07 5.72
C LEU A 330 -11.84 -20.54 6.14
N SER A 331 -10.66 -21.15 6.07
CA SER A 331 -10.46 -22.55 6.49
C SER A 331 -10.76 -22.75 7.97
N GLU A 332 -10.41 -21.79 8.84
CA GLU A 332 -10.78 -21.86 10.26
C GLU A 332 -12.28 -21.83 10.46
N GLY A 333 -12.98 -20.86 9.84
CA GLY A 333 -14.44 -20.72 9.94
C GLY A 333 -15.17 -21.97 9.45
N MET A 334 -14.74 -22.55 8.32
CA MET A 334 -15.32 -23.78 7.77
C MET A 334 -15.14 -24.98 8.71
N ILE A 335 -13.96 -25.16 9.29
CA ILE A 335 -13.66 -26.28 10.19
C ILE A 335 -14.32 -26.09 11.55
N GLU A 336 -14.38 -24.87 12.08
CA GLU A 336 -15.14 -24.58 13.28
C GLU A 336 -16.64 -24.89 13.10
N PHE A 337 -17.23 -24.47 11.97
CA PHE A 337 -18.60 -24.82 11.63
C PHE A 337 -18.79 -26.33 11.57
N ALA A 338 -17.91 -27.05 10.87
CA ALA A 338 -17.97 -28.51 10.77
C ALA A 338 -17.93 -29.18 12.16
N ARG A 339 -17.10 -28.68 13.07
CA ARG A 339 -16.94 -29.23 14.43
C ARG A 339 -18.14 -28.98 15.33
N LYS A 340 -18.79 -27.83 15.17
CA LYS A 340 -19.92 -27.41 16.02
C LYS A 340 -21.24 -27.99 15.54
N ASN A 341 -21.42 -28.11 14.22
CA ASN A 341 -22.73 -28.30 13.61
C ASN A 341 -22.92 -29.62 12.85
N ILE A 342 -21.84 -30.36 12.55
CA ILE A 342 -21.93 -31.56 11.72
C ILE A 342 -21.67 -32.81 12.55
N VAL A 343 -22.61 -33.75 12.48
CA VAL A 343 -22.44 -35.10 13.06
C VAL A 343 -21.67 -35.96 12.07
N GLY A 344 -20.54 -36.50 12.50
CA GLY A 344 -19.64 -37.29 11.68
C GLY A 344 -18.32 -36.58 11.40
N ARG A 345 -17.41 -37.25 10.69
CA ARG A 345 -16.03 -36.81 10.51
C ARG A 345 -15.47 -37.06 9.10
N ARG A 346 -16.32 -37.41 8.13
CA ARG A 346 -15.91 -37.68 6.75
C ARG A 346 -16.19 -36.45 5.88
N LEU A 347 -15.14 -35.87 5.30
CA LEU A 347 -15.24 -34.68 4.44
C LEU A 347 -14.95 -35.03 2.98
N ALA A 348 -15.77 -34.52 2.08
CA ALA A 348 -15.46 -34.45 0.66
C ALA A 348 -15.25 -32.99 0.24
N ILE A 349 -14.15 -32.71 -0.44
CA ILE A 349 -13.77 -31.37 -0.89
C ILE A 349 -13.70 -31.38 -2.42
N GLY A 350 -14.50 -30.53 -3.05
CA GLY A 350 -14.42 -30.23 -4.48
C GLY A 350 -13.96 -28.79 -4.63
N TYR A 351 -12.91 -28.52 -5.39
CA TYR A 351 -12.38 -27.17 -5.56
C TYR A 351 -12.10 -26.82 -7.02
N SER A 352 -12.29 -25.54 -7.40
CA SER A 352 -11.98 -25.08 -8.76
C SER A 352 -10.47 -24.99 -9.01
N ASN A 353 -10.06 -24.71 -10.25
CA ASN A 353 -8.65 -24.56 -10.60
C ASN A 353 -8.06 -23.17 -10.28
N THR A 354 -8.77 -22.32 -9.54
CA THR A 354 -8.21 -21.03 -9.11
C THR A 354 -7.20 -21.24 -7.99
N THR A 355 -6.13 -20.43 -7.96
CA THR A 355 -5.12 -20.49 -6.89
C THR A 355 -5.73 -20.36 -5.50
N ARG A 356 -6.76 -19.51 -5.35
CA ARG A 356 -7.49 -19.37 -4.08
C ARG A 356 -8.10 -20.72 -3.64
N ASP A 357 -8.86 -21.36 -4.53
CA ASP A 357 -9.62 -22.56 -4.18
C ASP A 357 -8.72 -23.77 -3.94
N GLU A 358 -7.63 -23.89 -4.69
CA GLU A 358 -6.62 -24.92 -4.47
C GLU A 358 -5.93 -24.78 -3.10
N LEU A 359 -5.47 -23.56 -2.77
CA LEU A 359 -4.83 -23.29 -1.48
C LEU A 359 -5.81 -23.44 -0.31
N LEU A 360 -7.07 -23.03 -0.50
CA LEU A 360 -8.12 -23.18 0.49
C LEU A 360 -8.49 -24.66 0.71
N ALA A 361 -8.62 -25.47 -0.35
CA ALA A 361 -8.84 -26.91 -0.25
C ALA A 361 -7.73 -27.60 0.53
N LYS A 362 -6.47 -27.27 0.22
CA LYS A 362 -5.30 -27.76 0.93
C LYS A 362 -5.35 -27.37 2.42
N SER A 363 -5.60 -26.10 2.72
CA SER A 363 -5.67 -25.60 4.11
C SER A 363 -6.78 -26.29 4.91
N ILE A 364 -7.97 -26.47 4.32
CA ILE A 364 -9.09 -27.20 4.93
C ILE A 364 -8.71 -28.66 5.19
N ALA A 365 -8.14 -29.36 4.21
CA ALA A 365 -7.76 -30.76 4.36
C ALA A 365 -6.75 -30.97 5.50
N GLU A 366 -5.71 -30.12 5.55
CA GLU A 366 -4.69 -30.17 6.61
C GLU A 366 -5.29 -29.88 7.99
N LYS A 367 -6.12 -28.84 8.13
CA LYS A 367 -6.77 -28.50 9.41
C LYS A 367 -7.76 -29.58 9.84
N ALA A 368 -8.59 -30.07 8.92
CA ALA A 368 -9.57 -31.12 9.17
C ALA A 368 -8.90 -32.39 9.72
N GLN A 369 -7.81 -32.84 9.09
CA GLN A 369 -7.06 -34.02 9.55
C GLN A 369 -6.51 -33.85 10.97
N ARG A 370 -6.02 -32.65 11.32
CA ARG A 370 -5.56 -32.36 12.70
C ARG A 370 -6.69 -32.47 13.74
N PHE A 371 -7.93 -32.21 13.35
CA PHE A 371 -9.11 -32.41 14.20
C PHE A 371 -9.74 -33.81 14.09
N GLY A 372 -9.07 -34.74 13.39
CA GLY A 372 -9.48 -36.13 13.27
C GLY A 372 -10.59 -36.38 12.25
N TYR A 373 -10.75 -35.50 11.26
CA TYR A 373 -11.60 -35.76 10.10
C TYR A 373 -10.87 -36.63 9.08
N SER A 374 -11.61 -37.52 8.44
CA SER A 374 -11.15 -38.30 7.29
C SER A 374 -11.54 -37.58 5.99
N ILE A 375 -10.56 -37.28 5.15
CA ILE A 375 -10.81 -36.73 3.82
C ILE A 375 -11.12 -37.89 2.89
N VAL A 376 -12.40 -38.06 2.53
CA VAL A 376 -12.83 -39.14 1.63
C VAL A 376 -12.59 -38.79 0.16
N ARG A 377 -12.65 -37.49 -0.17
CA ARG A 377 -12.34 -36.94 -1.49
C ARG A 377 -11.78 -35.53 -1.39
N ASN A 378 -10.87 -35.21 -2.30
CA ASN A 378 -10.27 -33.89 -2.44
C ASN A 378 -9.88 -33.71 -3.91
N ASP A 379 -10.85 -33.27 -4.70
CA ASP A 379 -10.77 -33.35 -6.15
C ASP A 379 -10.93 -31.96 -6.77
N GLN A 380 -10.10 -31.66 -7.77
CA GLN A 380 -10.33 -30.50 -8.62
C GLN A 380 -11.56 -30.73 -9.50
N ILE A 381 -12.49 -29.77 -9.51
CA ILE A 381 -13.77 -29.83 -10.23
C ILE A 381 -13.93 -28.65 -11.20
N ASN A 382 -14.81 -28.84 -12.20
CA ASN A 382 -15.34 -27.80 -13.07
C ASN A 382 -16.76 -28.21 -13.50
N GLY A 383 -17.42 -27.39 -14.34
CA GLY A 383 -18.80 -27.67 -14.77
C GLY A 383 -19.03 -29.02 -15.47
N ARG A 384 -17.98 -29.66 -15.99
CA ARG A 384 -18.06 -31.01 -16.60
C ARG A 384 -17.82 -32.16 -15.62
N SER A 385 -17.12 -31.93 -14.51
CA SER A 385 -16.72 -32.99 -13.57
C SER A 385 -17.42 -32.94 -12.21
N ILE A 386 -18.22 -31.91 -11.95
CA ILE A 386 -18.94 -31.77 -10.68
C ILE A 386 -19.95 -32.90 -10.45
N GLN A 387 -20.68 -33.36 -11.49
CA GLN A 387 -21.61 -34.47 -11.36
C GLN A 387 -20.89 -35.77 -11.01
N ASP A 388 -19.82 -36.11 -11.74
CA ASP A 388 -18.96 -37.26 -11.43
C ASP A 388 -18.41 -37.21 -9.99
N PHE A 389 -18.02 -36.03 -9.51
CA PHE A 389 -17.58 -35.85 -8.13
C PHE A 389 -18.70 -36.21 -7.13
N MET A 390 -19.89 -35.65 -7.31
CA MET A 390 -21.05 -35.88 -6.45
C MET A 390 -21.53 -37.34 -6.47
N GLU A 391 -21.57 -37.97 -7.65
CA GLU A 391 -21.92 -39.38 -7.83
C GLU A 391 -20.97 -40.30 -7.08
N ARG A 392 -19.66 -40.05 -7.17
CA ARG A 392 -18.67 -40.90 -6.51
C ARG A 392 -18.64 -40.75 -4.99
N ILE A 393 -19.11 -39.61 -4.44
CA ILE A 393 -19.32 -39.46 -2.99
C ILE A 393 -20.53 -40.29 -2.54
N GLN A 394 -21.41 -40.69 -3.46
CA GLN A 394 -22.63 -41.45 -3.18
C GLN A 394 -23.44 -40.78 -2.06
N LEU A 395 -23.73 -39.48 -2.24
CA LEU A 395 -24.56 -38.73 -1.31
C LEU A 395 -25.96 -39.34 -1.28
N LYS A 396 -26.19 -40.23 -0.33
CA LYS A 396 -27.50 -40.80 0.01
C LYS A 396 -27.95 -40.25 1.36
N ASN A 397 -29.26 -40.20 1.59
CA ASN A 397 -29.77 -39.87 2.92
C ASN A 397 -29.46 -41.02 3.91
N GLY A 398 -29.11 -40.69 5.15
CA GLY A 398 -28.78 -41.67 6.22
C GLY A 398 -27.28 -42.00 6.37
N ASP A 399 -26.97 -43.08 7.07
CA ASP A 399 -25.61 -43.49 7.47
C ASP A 399 -24.77 -44.09 6.32
N GLN A 400 -25.42 -44.40 5.20
CA GLN A 400 -24.79 -45.01 4.02
C GLN A 400 -24.08 -44.00 3.09
N ALA A 401 -24.13 -42.70 3.38
CA ALA A 401 -23.35 -41.71 2.63
C ALA A 401 -21.84 -41.90 2.88
N ASN A 402 -20.97 -41.67 1.89
CA ASN A 402 -19.52 -41.74 2.10
C ASN A 402 -18.94 -40.46 2.72
N ALA A 403 -19.67 -39.34 2.69
CA ALA A 403 -19.28 -38.08 3.33
C ALA A 403 -20.39 -37.60 4.29
N ASP A 404 -19.96 -36.98 5.39
CA ASP A 404 -20.83 -36.34 6.38
C ASP A 404 -21.02 -34.84 6.08
N LEU A 405 -20.01 -34.19 5.48
CA LEU A 405 -20.05 -32.84 4.95
C LEU A 405 -19.35 -32.79 3.58
N VAL A 406 -19.97 -32.10 2.63
CA VAL A 406 -19.38 -31.78 1.33
C VAL A 406 -19.03 -30.30 1.31
N ILE A 407 -17.83 -29.97 0.84
CA ILE A 407 -17.34 -28.59 0.68
C ILE A 407 -17.09 -28.38 -0.80
N ILE A 408 -17.74 -27.37 -1.41
CA ILE A 408 -17.55 -27.00 -2.81
C ILE A 408 -16.99 -25.58 -2.87
N LEU A 409 -15.71 -25.47 -3.26
CA LEU A 409 -14.97 -24.22 -3.38
C LEU A 409 -14.97 -23.77 -4.84
N SER A 410 -15.96 -22.97 -5.21
CA SER A 410 -16.05 -22.37 -6.54
C SER A 410 -17.01 -21.19 -6.55
N ASP A 411 -16.64 -20.12 -7.26
CA ASP A 411 -17.56 -19.02 -7.63
C ASP A 411 -18.07 -19.14 -9.08
N ASP A 412 -17.89 -20.30 -9.73
CA ASP A 412 -18.31 -20.52 -11.12
C ASP A 412 -19.79 -20.98 -11.18
N PRO A 413 -20.69 -20.21 -11.83
CA PRO A 413 -22.08 -20.63 -12.01
C PRO A 413 -22.21 -21.97 -12.77
N ASN A 414 -21.24 -22.35 -13.60
CA ASN A 414 -21.23 -23.63 -14.31
C ASN A 414 -20.92 -24.81 -13.39
N VAL A 415 -20.34 -24.58 -12.21
CA VAL A 415 -20.19 -25.59 -11.16
C VAL A 415 -21.45 -25.63 -10.29
N ALA A 416 -21.96 -24.44 -9.93
CA ALA A 416 -23.10 -24.32 -9.03
C ALA A 416 -24.40 -24.89 -9.63
N ALA A 417 -24.78 -24.53 -10.86
CA ALA A 417 -26.04 -24.98 -11.45
C ALA A 417 -26.17 -26.52 -11.53
N PRO A 418 -25.17 -27.28 -12.03
CA PRO A 418 -25.24 -28.73 -12.00
C PRO A 418 -25.23 -29.32 -10.58
N ALA A 419 -24.56 -28.68 -9.61
CA ALA A 419 -24.59 -29.13 -8.22
C ALA A 419 -26.00 -28.97 -7.61
N PHE A 420 -26.69 -27.85 -7.86
CA PHE A 420 -28.08 -27.66 -7.48
C PHE A 420 -28.99 -28.73 -8.10
N GLY A 421 -28.93 -28.91 -9.42
CA GLY A 421 -29.75 -29.90 -10.11
C GLY A 421 -29.48 -31.34 -9.64
N PHE A 422 -28.23 -31.67 -9.30
CA PHE A 422 -27.91 -32.97 -8.70
C PHE A 422 -28.58 -33.14 -7.34
N MET A 423 -28.43 -32.18 -6.43
CA MET A 423 -28.98 -32.23 -5.08
C MET A 423 -30.51 -32.34 -5.10
N GLU A 424 -31.16 -31.57 -5.97
CA GLU A 424 -32.60 -31.63 -6.21
C GLU A 424 -33.04 -33.00 -6.74
N SER A 425 -32.39 -33.50 -7.80
CA SER A 425 -32.75 -34.79 -8.43
C SER A 425 -32.60 -35.99 -7.49
N GLN A 426 -31.62 -35.95 -6.60
CA GLN A 426 -31.30 -37.04 -5.67
C GLN A 426 -31.98 -36.86 -4.30
N ASN A 427 -32.70 -35.75 -4.07
CA ASN A 427 -33.33 -35.39 -2.79
C ASN A 427 -32.33 -35.49 -1.62
N VAL A 428 -31.10 -35.01 -1.81
CA VAL A 428 -30.01 -35.13 -0.83
C VAL A 428 -30.15 -34.06 0.24
N ARG A 429 -30.17 -34.48 1.51
CA ARG A 429 -30.28 -33.56 2.67
C ARG A 429 -28.99 -33.41 3.46
N LYS A 430 -27.89 -34.01 2.99
CA LYS A 430 -26.57 -33.85 3.61
C LYS A 430 -26.12 -32.39 3.50
N PRO A 431 -25.46 -31.84 4.53
CA PRO A 431 -25.00 -30.47 4.52
C PRO A 431 -23.93 -30.27 3.43
N VAL A 432 -24.10 -29.24 2.62
CA VAL A 432 -23.16 -28.83 1.58
C VAL A 432 -22.73 -27.39 1.84
N LEU A 433 -21.45 -27.21 2.10
CA LEU A 433 -20.86 -25.91 2.34
C LEU A 433 -20.30 -25.35 1.03
N VAL A 434 -20.69 -24.13 0.69
CA VAL A 434 -20.40 -23.45 -0.59
C VAL A 434 -19.95 -22.01 -0.35
N MET A 435 -19.39 -21.37 -1.38
CA MET A 435 -19.04 -19.94 -1.31
C MET A 435 -20.30 -19.06 -1.34
N ASP A 436 -20.25 -17.90 -0.67
CA ASP A 436 -21.35 -16.94 -0.62
C ASP A 436 -21.74 -16.33 -1.98
N SER A 437 -20.88 -16.41 -2.99
CA SER A 437 -21.18 -16.00 -4.37
C SER A 437 -22.41 -16.71 -4.93
N TRP A 438 -22.73 -17.93 -4.45
CA TRP A 438 -23.88 -18.71 -4.90
C TRP A 438 -25.22 -18.01 -4.61
N LEU A 439 -25.25 -17.09 -3.64
CA LEU A 439 -26.41 -16.27 -3.32
C LEU A 439 -26.73 -15.22 -4.39
N PHE A 440 -25.80 -14.94 -5.31
CA PHE A 440 -25.92 -13.89 -6.32
C PHE A 440 -26.13 -14.44 -7.74
N PHE A 441 -26.22 -15.76 -7.91
CA PHE A 441 -26.47 -16.34 -9.23
C PHE A 441 -27.94 -16.21 -9.63
N ASN A 442 -28.19 -15.77 -10.87
CA ASN A 442 -29.54 -15.50 -11.38
C ASN A 442 -30.49 -16.71 -11.38
N PHE A 443 -29.95 -17.93 -11.37
CA PHE A 443 -30.76 -19.16 -11.33
C PHE A 443 -31.04 -19.65 -9.90
N ALA A 444 -30.37 -19.09 -8.89
CA ALA A 444 -30.61 -19.43 -7.51
C ALA A 444 -31.88 -18.72 -7.05
N ASN A 445 -33.04 -19.36 -7.24
CA ASN A 445 -34.27 -18.89 -6.63
C ASN A 445 -34.33 -19.30 -5.16
N TYR A 446 -35.21 -18.63 -4.41
CA TYR A 446 -35.34 -18.80 -2.98
C TYR A 446 -35.65 -20.26 -2.58
N GLU A 447 -36.57 -20.91 -3.29
CA GLU A 447 -37.01 -22.27 -3.04
C GLU A 447 -35.86 -23.28 -3.20
N MET A 448 -35.03 -23.14 -4.24
CA MET A 448 -33.86 -23.99 -4.47
C MET A 448 -32.81 -23.85 -3.36
N LEU A 449 -32.64 -22.65 -2.81
CA LEU A 449 -31.65 -22.37 -1.76
C LEU A 449 -32.11 -22.82 -0.37
N GLU A 450 -33.42 -22.77 -0.08
CA GLU A 450 -33.98 -23.15 1.22
C GLU A 450 -34.21 -24.66 1.35
N GLU A 451 -34.71 -25.33 0.31
CA GLU A 451 -35.03 -26.77 0.38
C GLU A 451 -33.79 -27.66 0.45
N GLN A 452 -32.68 -27.18 -0.12
CA GLN A 452 -31.41 -27.89 -0.14
C GLN A 452 -30.55 -27.45 1.05
N ASN A 453 -29.86 -28.37 1.73
CA ASN A 453 -29.10 -28.09 2.96
C ASN A 453 -27.76 -27.37 2.70
N PHE A 454 -27.81 -26.27 1.94
CA PHE A 454 -26.68 -25.43 1.62
C PHE A 454 -26.33 -24.50 2.79
N HIS A 455 -25.03 -24.36 2.99
CA HIS A 455 -24.42 -23.46 3.95
C HIS A 455 -23.42 -22.56 3.22
N PHE A 456 -23.53 -21.26 3.39
CA PHE A 456 -22.74 -20.27 2.65
C PHE A 456 -21.63 -19.72 3.54
N VAL A 457 -20.39 -19.86 3.13
CA VAL A 457 -19.26 -19.29 3.87
C VAL A 457 -19.11 -17.82 3.53
N SER A 458 -19.27 -16.99 4.55
CA SER A 458 -19.23 -15.55 4.34
C SER A 458 -17.85 -15.06 3.95
N ASN A 459 -17.79 -14.32 2.85
CA ASN A 459 -16.59 -13.70 2.33
C ASN A 459 -16.81 -12.20 2.14
N ASN A 460 -17.26 -11.57 3.25
CA ASN A 460 -17.90 -10.25 3.35
C ASN A 460 -19.33 -10.23 2.78
N THR A 461 -20.14 -11.24 3.12
CA THR A 461 -21.50 -11.38 2.57
C THR A 461 -22.40 -10.21 2.98
N VAL A 462 -23.21 -9.77 2.02
CA VAL A 462 -24.26 -8.78 2.21
C VAL A 462 -25.34 -9.34 3.14
N GLN A 463 -25.78 -8.52 4.07
CA GLN A 463 -26.88 -8.83 4.97
C GLN A 463 -28.19 -8.32 4.33
N PHE A 464 -28.98 -9.22 3.74
CA PHE A 464 -30.15 -8.87 2.92
C PHE A 464 -31.30 -8.18 3.67
N ASP A 465 -31.42 -8.40 4.98
CA ASP A 465 -32.43 -7.78 5.84
C ASP A 465 -32.01 -6.41 6.39
N LYS A 466 -30.83 -5.91 6.01
CA LYS A 466 -30.28 -4.66 6.53
C LYS A 466 -30.92 -3.46 5.84
N SER A 467 -31.53 -2.57 6.62
CA SER A 467 -32.18 -1.35 6.09
C SER A 467 -31.24 -0.44 5.27
N GLY A 468 -29.93 -0.46 5.55
CA GLY A 468 -28.94 0.28 4.78
C GLY A 468 -28.71 -0.26 3.36
N LEU A 469 -29.02 -1.54 3.12
CA LEU A 469 -28.81 -2.20 1.83
C LEU A 469 -29.83 -1.76 0.79
N GLU A 470 -31.12 -1.76 1.14
CA GLU A 470 -32.18 -1.37 0.20
C GLU A 470 -32.01 0.09 -0.23
N ARG A 471 -31.70 0.99 0.71
CA ARG A 471 -31.38 2.39 0.38
C ARG A 471 -30.18 2.49 -0.56
N PHE A 472 -29.11 1.74 -0.30
CA PHE A 472 -27.95 1.73 -1.18
C PHE A 472 -28.35 1.27 -2.60
N ARG A 473 -29.14 0.19 -2.72
CA ARG A 473 -29.59 -0.34 -4.01
C ARG A 473 -30.44 0.64 -4.79
N GLU A 474 -31.41 1.27 -4.14
CA GLU A 474 -32.30 2.27 -4.75
C GLU A 474 -31.52 3.51 -5.23
N ASP A 475 -30.66 4.07 -4.38
CA ASP A 475 -29.88 5.26 -4.71
C ASP A 475 -28.82 4.93 -5.78
N PHE A 476 -28.17 3.76 -5.71
CA PHE A 476 -27.20 3.31 -6.72
C PHE A 476 -27.88 3.10 -8.07
N TYR A 477 -29.04 2.43 -8.09
CA TYR A 477 -29.83 2.23 -9.31
C TYR A 477 -30.25 3.57 -9.91
N SER A 478 -30.71 4.51 -9.08
CA SER A 478 -31.10 5.84 -9.53
C SER A 478 -29.95 6.61 -10.19
N LYS A 479 -28.71 6.40 -9.73
CA LYS A 479 -27.52 7.07 -10.26
C LYS A 479 -26.95 6.39 -11.50
N TYR A 480 -26.81 5.06 -11.49
CA TYR A 480 -26.10 4.31 -12.53
C TYR A 480 -27.03 3.58 -13.50
N ILE A 481 -28.35 3.64 -13.28
CA ILE A 481 -29.41 2.99 -14.05
C ILE A 481 -29.15 1.47 -14.19
N ASN A 482 -28.49 0.89 -13.19
CA ASN A 482 -28.11 -0.50 -13.13
C ASN A 482 -28.16 -0.97 -11.68
N TYR A 483 -28.63 -2.19 -11.45
CA TYR A 483 -28.63 -2.78 -10.12
C TYR A 483 -27.18 -3.03 -9.68
N PRO A 484 -26.79 -2.74 -8.43
CA PRO A 484 -25.41 -2.94 -7.99
C PRO A 484 -25.03 -4.42 -8.06
N SER A 485 -23.91 -4.71 -8.72
CA SER A 485 -23.33 -6.06 -8.74
C SER A 485 -22.73 -6.42 -7.38
N PHE A 486 -22.32 -7.67 -7.20
CA PHE A 486 -21.53 -8.08 -6.02
C PHE A 486 -20.30 -7.18 -5.79
N ASN A 487 -19.58 -6.83 -6.86
CA ASN A 487 -18.39 -5.98 -6.77
C ASN A 487 -18.73 -4.55 -6.34
N ALA A 488 -19.87 -4.01 -6.80
CA ALA A 488 -20.34 -2.70 -6.36
C ALA A 488 -20.71 -2.68 -4.87
N HIS A 489 -21.37 -3.73 -4.36
CA HIS A 489 -21.63 -3.88 -2.92
C HIS A 489 -20.30 -3.95 -2.14
N LEU A 490 -19.34 -4.74 -2.62
CA LEU A 490 -18.04 -4.88 -1.98
C LEU A 490 -17.26 -3.55 -1.92
N GLY A 491 -17.27 -2.79 -3.01
CA GLY A 491 -16.61 -1.48 -3.08
C GLY A 491 -17.27 -0.43 -2.17
N TYR A 492 -18.60 -0.43 -2.12
CA TYR A 492 -19.37 0.43 -1.23
C TYR A 492 -19.06 0.14 0.24
N GLU A 493 -19.11 -1.13 0.61
CA GLU A 493 -18.79 -1.57 1.96
C GLU A 493 -17.33 -1.28 2.33
N LEU A 494 -16.38 -1.53 1.41
CA LEU A 494 -14.95 -1.25 1.63
C LEU A 494 -14.71 0.21 1.98
N MET A 495 -15.26 1.14 1.22
CA MET A 495 -15.06 2.57 1.48
C MET A 495 -15.69 3.00 2.81
N TYR A 496 -16.84 2.42 3.18
CA TYR A 496 -17.41 2.62 4.51
C TYR A 496 -16.51 2.06 5.62
N TRP A 497 -16.00 0.84 5.46
CA TRP A 497 -15.04 0.24 6.40
C TRP A 497 -13.78 1.10 6.56
N VAL A 498 -13.25 1.65 5.45
CA VAL A 498 -12.14 2.61 5.48
C VAL A 498 -12.51 3.82 6.32
N SER A 499 -13.65 4.45 6.04
CA SER A 499 -14.11 5.65 6.79
C SER A 499 -14.36 5.39 8.29
N GLN A 500 -14.62 4.14 8.67
CA GLN A 500 -14.83 3.66 10.03
C GLN A 500 -13.54 3.23 10.74
N ASN A 501 -12.40 3.20 10.05
CA ASN A 501 -11.13 2.77 10.64
C ASN A 501 -9.94 3.69 10.38
N ILE A 502 -10.07 4.69 9.50
CA ILE A 502 -9.05 5.71 9.31
C ILE A 502 -9.71 7.06 8.96
N GLY A 503 -9.20 8.15 9.53
CA GLY A 503 -9.64 9.49 9.20
C GLY A 503 -9.65 10.45 10.40
N PRO A 504 -10.10 11.70 10.18
CA PRO A 504 -9.97 12.79 11.16
C PRO A 504 -10.55 12.48 12.55
N ARG A 505 -11.62 11.70 12.63
CA ARG A 505 -12.32 11.39 13.89
C ARG A 505 -11.65 10.31 14.73
N MET A 506 -10.86 9.43 14.12
CA MET A 506 -10.26 8.27 14.81
C MET A 506 -8.73 8.33 14.83
N GLY A 507 -8.13 9.16 13.98
CA GLY A 507 -6.70 9.17 13.72
C GLY A 507 -6.37 8.39 12.45
N PHE A 508 -5.13 8.57 12.00
CA PHE A 508 -4.64 8.04 10.73
C PHE A 508 -3.80 6.75 10.89
N ASN A 509 -3.76 6.17 12.10
CA ASN A 509 -3.10 4.88 12.34
C ASN A 509 -4.10 3.72 12.19
N LEU A 510 -4.19 3.17 10.98
CA LEU A 510 -5.14 2.10 10.66
C LEU A 510 -4.96 0.87 11.58
N ARG A 511 -3.73 0.40 11.79
CA ARG A 511 -3.45 -0.79 12.61
C ARG A 511 -3.99 -0.64 14.03
N GLU A 512 -3.68 0.48 14.67
CA GLU A 512 -4.13 0.77 16.03
C GLU A 512 -5.65 0.84 16.12
N ASN A 513 -6.29 1.54 15.17
CA ASN A 513 -7.74 1.66 15.12
C ASN A 513 -8.42 0.30 14.95
N LEU A 514 -7.93 -0.55 14.05
CA LEU A 514 -8.46 -1.91 13.84
C LEU A 514 -8.33 -2.78 15.09
N ASN A 515 -7.18 -2.72 15.78
CA ASN A 515 -6.96 -3.46 17.02
C ASN A 515 -7.88 -2.99 18.16
N ARG A 516 -8.16 -1.68 18.24
CA ARG A 516 -9.04 -1.11 19.25
C ARG A 516 -10.51 -1.42 18.99
N ASN A 517 -10.95 -1.34 17.74
CA ASN A 517 -12.37 -1.39 17.38
C ASN A 517 -12.97 -2.80 17.48
N GLY A 518 -12.18 -3.85 17.38
CA GLY A 518 -12.71 -5.20 17.53
C GLY A 518 -13.60 -5.65 16.40
N PHE A 519 -14.64 -6.40 16.76
CA PHE A 519 -15.74 -6.70 15.84
C PHE A 519 -16.51 -5.43 15.52
N GLN A 520 -16.77 -5.19 14.24
CA GLN A 520 -17.48 -4.03 13.72
C GLN A 520 -18.63 -4.48 12.83
N ASN A 521 -19.82 -3.90 13.04
CA ASN A 521 -20.94 -4.13 12.14
C ASN A 521 -20.67 -3.47 10.79
N GLY A 522 -20.94 -4.20 9.69
CA GLY A 522 -20.85 -3.63 8.35
C GLY A 522 -21.93 -2.59 8.09
N LYS A 523 -21.78 -1.81 7.02
CA LYS A 523 -22.82 -0.89 6.55
C LYS A 523 -23.97 -1.64 5.89
N ILE A 524 -23.64 -2.61 5.04
CA ILE A 524 -24.53 -3.51 4.31
C ILE A 524 -24.14 -4.99 4.49
N THR A 525 -22.99 -5.29 5.11
CA THR A 525 -22.58 -6.67 5.43
C THR A 525 -22.80 -7.03 6.90
N HIS A 526 -22.59 -8.31 7.23
CA HIS A 526 -22.66 -8.83 8.59
C HIS A 526 -21.59 -8.27 9.53
N GLY A 527 -20.43 -7.83 9.01
CA GLY A 527 -19.38 -7.19 9.79
C GLY A 527 -17.98 -7.71 9.55
N PHE A 528 -17.06 -7.26 10.39
CA PHE A 528 -15.62 -7.46 10.26
C PHE A 528 -14.96 -7.65 11.61
N ASP A 529 -13.85 -8.38 11.66
CA ASP A 529 -12.94 -8.40 12.81
C ASP A 529 -11.49 -8.43 12.32
N PHE A 530 -10.78 -7.33 12.51
CA PHE A 530 -9.38 -7.17 12.10
C PHE A 530 -8.40 -7.17 13.28
N ARG A 531 -8.85 -7.55 14.49
CA ARG A 531 -7.98 -7.55 15.67
C ARG A 531 -6.76 -8.43 15.45
N ASN A 532 -5.60 -7.79 15.56
CA ASN A 532 -4.29 -8.40 15.40
C ASN A 532 -4.17 -9.18 14.08
N SER A 533 -4.81 -8.69 13.01
CA SER A 533 -4.89 -9.37 11.72
C SER A 533 -4.77 -8.40 10.55
N ASN A 534 -4.14 -8.84 9.48
CA ASN A 534 -4.07 -8.12 8.20
C ASN A 534 -5.26 -8.44 7.30
N SER A 535 -6.15 -9.35 7.72
CA SER A 535 -7.35 -9.74 6.98
C SER A 535 -8.58 -9.83 7.89
N ASN A 536 -9.77 -9.80 7.30
CA ASN A 536 -11.01 -9.97 8.05
C ASN A 536 -11.09 -11.40 8.64
N ARG A 537 -11.17 -11.52 9.96
CA ARG A 537 -11.29 -12.82 10.64
C ARG A 537 -12.74 -13.25 10.88
N PHE A 538 -13.69 -12.37 10.60
CA PHE A 538 -15.10 -12.66 10.79
C PHE A 538 -15.66 -13.44 9.60
N VAL A 539 -15.71 -14.77 9.73
CA VAL A 539 -16.17 -15.71 8.71
C VAL A 539 -17.36 -16.52 9.24
N PRO A 540 -18.57 -15.91 9.34
CA PRO A 540 -19.75 -16.67 9.67
C PRO A 540 -20.12 -17.65 8.56
N VAL A 541 -20.72 -18.78 8.94
CA VAL A 541 -21.42 -19.67 8.00
C VAL A 541 -22.91 -19.37 8.08
N LEU A 542 -23.50 -19.08 6.93
CA LEU A 542 -24.88 -18.65 6.78
C LEU A 542 -25.74 -19.78 6.24
N LYS A 543 -27.02 -19.80 6.61
CA LYS A 543 -28.02 -20.69 6.02
C LYS A 543 -29.30 -19.91 5.75
N LEU A 544 -29.95 -20.18 4.63
CA LEU A 544 -31.24 -19.61 4.30
C LEU A 544 -32.35 -20.38 5.04
N GLU A 545 -33.13 -19.68 5.85
CA GLU A 545 -34.28 -20.23 6.58
C GLU A 545 -35.40 -19.18 6.63
N ASN A 546 -36.61 -19.53 6.18
CA ASN A 546 -37.82 -18.69 6.17
C ASN A 546 -37.60 -17.28 5.60
N GLY A 547 -36.87 -17.15 4.49
CA GLY A 547 -36.66 -15.87 3.80
C GLY A 547 -35.38 -15.17 4.21
N MET A 548 -34.68 -15.68 5.24
CA MET A 548 -33.61 -14.95 5.91
C MET A 548 -32.31 -15.76 5.95
N LEU A 549 -31.18 -15.08 5.74
CA LEU A 549 -29.86 -15.66 5.96
C LEU A 549 -29.46 -15.53 7.43
N LEU A 550 -29.38 -16.67 8.11
CA LEU A 550 -29.12 -16.77 9.55
C LEU A 550 -27.75 -17.39 9.83
N TYR A 551 -27.14 -17.00 10.96
CA TYR A 551 -25.92 -17.63 11.47
C TYR A 551 -26.17 -19.07 11.93
N LYS A 552 -25.20 -19.94 11.69
CA LYS A 552 -25.18 -21.33 12.17
C LYS A 552 -23.96 -21.66 13.01
#